data_AF-A0A7S2Q794-F1
#
_entry.id   AF-A0A7S2Q794-F1
#
_cell.length_a   1.000
_cell.length_b   1.000
_cell.length_c   1.000
_cell.angle_alpha   90.00
_cell.angle_beta   90.00
_cell.angle_gamma   90.00
#
_symmetry.space_group_name_H-M   'P 1'
#
loop_
_entity.id
_entity.type
_entity.pdbx_description
1 polymer ?
#
loop_
_entity_poly.entity_id
_entity_poly.type
_entity_poly.pdbx_seq_one_letter_code
_entity_poly.pdbx_strand_id
1 'polypeptide(L)'
;VIPLSGFSDGSGGVALATKWNQGERIRAEKMVTHAWSSIFTDLVAAIVADALGRDRYIEQVDLLAEGRVEELKIKLREAGTLQQVYWVCSFSVNQHANICGGFGPAPQEPGPRYDIWAESRLNVVSKEMYPLCSCQEPKYFNNTPLQCELNKFDDMMALLSADAGITQVVAMDKSFALLSRVWCLAEIVEAAASRTPQRVLVYDGECVEAEYHRLKRLDIRECEAT
;
A
#
# COMPACT_ATOMS: atom_id res chain seq x y z
N VAL A 1 11.30 0.61 -0.79
CA VAL A 1 11.88 -0.49 -1.60
C VAL A 1 11.85 -1.76 -0.79
N ILE A 2 11.46 -2.86 -1.40
CA ILE A 2 11.50 -4.17 -0.74
C ILE A 2 12.80 -4.87 -1.15
N PRO A 3 13.81 -4.99 -0.27
CA PRO A 3 15.11 -5.54 -0.68
C PRO A 3 15.01 -6.96 -1.26
N LEU A 4 14.03 -7.74 -0.80
CA LEU A 4 13.76 -9.10 -1.28
C LEU A 4 13.39 -9.17 -2.77
N SER A 5 12.99 -8.06 -3.40
CA SER A 5 12.65 -8.03 -4.82
C SER A 5 13.83 -7.75 -5.76
N GLY A 6 15.03 -7.46 -5.22
CA GLY A 6 16.25 -7.24 -6.00
C GLY A 6 16.93 -8.53 -6.47
N PHE A 7 17.63 -8.49 -7.61
CA PHE A 7 18.46 -9.61 -8.07
C PHE A 7 19.79 -9.65 -7.33
N SER A 8 20.31 -10.85 -7.07
CA SER A 8 21.56 -11.06 -6.29
C SER A 8 22.81 -10.59 -7.03
N ASP A 9 22.75 -10.45 -8.35
CA ASP A 9 23.84 -9.95 -9.20
C ASP A 9 23.90 -8.41 -9.26
N GLY A 10 22.95 -7.71 -8.61
CA GLY A 10 22.87 -6.25 -8.60
C GLY A 10 22.40 -5.64 -9.92
N SER A 11 22.00 -6.45 -10.91
CA SER A 11 21.51 -5.97 -12.20
C SER A 11 20.25 -5.12 -12.07
N GLY A 12 19.43 -5.39 -11.05
CA GLY A 12 18.18 -4.68 -10.88
C GLY A 12 17.21 -5.38 -9.94
N GLY A 13 15.92 -5.33 -10.28
CA GLY A 13 14.88 -6.04 -9.55
C GLY A 13 13.55 -6.04 -10.27
N VAL A 14 12.61 -6.80 -9.73
CA VAL A 14 11.24 -6.91 -10.25
C VAL A 14 10.25 -6.48 -9.17
N ALA A 15 8.96 -6.42 -9.49
CA ALA A 15 7.93 -6.37 -8.47
C ALA A 15 8.03 -7.60 -7.53
N LEU A 16 7.77 -7.42 -6.24
CA LEU A 16 7.81 -8.53 -5.28
C LEU A 16 6.80 -9.62 -5.65
N ALA A 17 5.62 -9.21 -6.13
CA ALA A 17 4.58 -10.12 -6.61
C ALA A 17 5.11 -11.04 -7.72
N THR A 18 5.95 -10.55 -8.63
CA THR A 18 6.58 -11.38 -9.67
C THR A 18 7.44 -12.48 -9.07
N LYS A 19 8.18 -12.20 -8.00
CA LYS A 19 8.97 -13.24 -7.31
C LYS A 19 8.09 -14.24 -6.57
N TRP A 20 7.11 -13.75 -5.81
CA TRP A 20 6.21 -14.62 -5.05
C TRP A 20 5.37 -15.53 -5.96
N ASN A 21 5.02 -15.05 -7.14
CA ASN A 21 4.26 -15.79 -8.13
C ASN A 21 5.15 -16.53 -9.15
N GLN A 22 6.46 -16.62 -8.93
CA GLN A 22 7.39 -17.35 -9.80
C GLN A 22 7.35 -16.91 -11.27
N GLY A 23 7.11 -15.62 -11.51
CA GLY A 23 6.97 -15.03 -12.84
C GLY A 23 5.59 -15.21 -13.48
N GLU A 24 4.69 -15.96 -12.84
CA GLU A 24 3.33 -16.13 -13.34
C GLU A 24 2.47 -14.90 -13.07
N ARG A 25 1.65 -14.55 -14.06
CA ARG A 25 0.64 -13.51 -13.90
C ARG A 25 -0.56 -14.09 -13.16
N ILE A 26 -0.67 -13.78 -11.88
CA ILE A 26 -1.84 -14.11 -11.08
C ILE A 26 -2.77 -12.91 -11.04
N ARG A 27 -4.04 -13.17 -11.35
CA ARG A 27 -5.09 -12.17 -11.34
C ARG A 27 -5.54 -11.89 -9.92
N ALA A 28 -5.67 -10.61 -9.57
CA ALA A 28 -6.19 -10.19 -8.29
C ALA A 28 -7.72 -10.24 -8.25
N GLU A 29 -8.26 -10.64 -7.09
CA GLU A 29 -9.68 -10.58 -6.77
C GLU A 29 -10.02 -9.30 -6.00
N LYS A 30 -9.03 -8.72 -5.34
CA LYS A 30 -9.19 -7.53 -4.50
C LYS A 30 -8.06 -6.54 -4.71
N MET A 31 -8.39 -5.27 -4.83
CA MET A 31 -7.43 -4.16 -4.87
C MET A 31 -7.39 -3.48 -3.50
N VAL A 32 -6.18 -3.25 -2.96
CA VAL A 32 -6.00 -2.66 -1.63
C VAL A 32 -5.54 -1.21 -1.76
N THR A 33 -6.38 -0.29 -1.30
CA THR A 33 -6.01 1.11 -1.09
C THR A 33 -5.45 1.27 0.32
N HIS A 34 -4.23 1.80 0.42
CA HIS A 34 -3.53 2.02 1.68
C HIS A 34 -2.65 3.28 1.60
N ALA A 35 -2.31 3.86 2.75
CA ALA A 35 -1.29 4.90 2.82
C ALA A 35 0.11 4.27 2.84
N TRP A 36 1.11 4.95 2.25
CA TRP A 36 2.50 4.49 2.34
C TRP A 36 3.10 4.69 3.74
N SER A 37 2.52 5.59 4.54
CA SER A 37 2.86 5.78 5.95
C SER A 37 2.29 4.69 6.85
N SER A 38 1.40 3.81 6.36
CA SER A 38 0.84 2.72 7.14
C SER A 38 1.93 1.76 7.61
N ILE A 39 1.84 1.32 8.86
CA ILE A 39 2.72 0.29 9.40
C ILE A 39 2.47 -1.01 8.61
N PHE A 40 3.54 -1.70 8.22
CA PHE A 40 3.45 -2.92 7.42
C PHE A 40 2.57 -3.99 8.09
N THR A 41 2.70 -4.18 9.40
CA THR A 41 1.86 -5.09 10.18
C THR A 41 0.38 -4.76 10.07
N ASP A 42 0.02 -3.47 10.14
CA ASP A 42 -1.38 -3.02 10.06
C ASP A 42 -1.96 -3.27 8.65
N LEU A 43 -1.17 -3.03 7.59
CA LEU A 43 -1.57 -3.34 6.22
C LEU A 43 -1.85 -4.85 6.04
N VAL A 44 -0.94 -5.72 6.50
CA VAL A 44 -1.13 -7.17 6.42
C VAL A 44 -2.32 -7.61 7.27
N ALA A 45 -2.48 -7.04 8.46
CA ALA A 45 -3.62 -7.33 9.34
C ALA A 45 -4.96 -6.96 8.68
N ALA A 46 -5.05 -5.80 8.03
CA ALA A 46 -6.26 -5.37 7.32
C ALA A 46 -6.63 -6.32 6.17
N ILE A 47 -5.64 -6.81 5.42
CA ILE A 47 -5.85 -7.82 4.36
C ILE A 47 -6.37 -9.13 4.94
N VAL A 48 -5.73 -9.62 6.02
CA VAL A 48 -6.15 -10.86 6.68
C VAL A 48 -7.55 -10.71 7.30
N ALA A 49 -7.87 -9.55 7.88
CA ALA A 49 -9.18 -9.26 8.43
C ALA A 49 -10.27 -9.26 7.34
N ASP A 50 -10.01 -8.62 6.19
CA ASP A 50 -10.92 -8.67 5.03
C ASP A 50 -11.13 -10.10 4.54
N ALA A 51 -10.06 -10.89 4.38
CA ALA A 51 -10.13 -12.29 3.98
C ALA A 51 -10.92 -13.16 4.98
N LEU A 52 -10.94 -12.78 6.25
CA LEU A 52 -11.73 -13.43 7.30
C LEU A 52 -13.13 -12.83 7.48
N GLY A 53 -13.54 -11.89 6.64
CA GLY A 53 -14.85 -11.24 6.71
C GLY A 53 -15.04 -10.38 7.95
N ARG A 54 -13.97 -9.74 8.46
CA ARG A 54 -13.99 -8.83 9.62
C ARG A 54 -14.01 -7.38 9.19
N ASP A 55 -14.60 -6.50 10.00
CA ASP A 55 -14.64 -5.05 9.74
C ASP A 55 -13.55 -4.29 10.51
N ARG A 56 -12.91 -4.98 11.45
CA ARG A 56 -11.83 -4.48 12.30
C ARG A 56 -10.63 -5.42 12.21
N TYR A 57 -9.43 -4.87 12.36
CA TYR A 57 -8.20 -5.65 12.20
C TYR A 57 -7.25 -5.66 13.40
N ILE A 58 -7.64 -5.08 14.55
CA ILE A 58 -6.84 -5.10 15.79
C ILE A 58 -6.43 -6.52 16.23
N GLU A 59 -7.35 -7.49 16.18
CA GLU A 59 -7.04 -8.89 16.55
C GLU A 59 -5.95 -9.48 15.65
N GLN A 60 -5.97 -9.16 14.36
CA GLN A 60 -4.95 -9.62 13.41
C GLN A 60 -3.60 -8.94 13.66
N VAL A 61 -3.60 -7.67 14.09
CA VAL A 61 -2.37 -6.98 14.50
C VAL A 61 -1.74 -7.67 15.70
N ASP A 62 -2.53 -7.97 16.74
CA ASP A 62 -2.03 -8.64 17.94
C ASP A 62 -1.43 -10.01 17.61
N LEU A 63 -2.13 -10.81 16.80
CA LEU A 63 -1.63 -12.12 16.35
C LEU A 63 -0.34 -12.01 15.53
N LEU A 64 -0.23 -11.03 14.64
CA LEU A 64 0.99 -10.81 13.87
C LEU A 64 2.16 -10.33 14.75
N ALA A 65 1.90 -9.44 15.70
CA ALA A 65 2.89 -8.92 16.64
C ALA A 65 3.43 -10.02 17.57
N GLU A 66 2.58 -10.96 17.97
CA GLU A 66 2.95 -12.15 18.75
C GLU A 66 3.61 -13.26 17.90
N GLY A 67 3.77 -13.07 16.58
CA GLY A 67 4.34 -14.06 15.67
C GLY A 67 3.43 -15.28 15.41
N ARG A 68 2.13 -15.19 15.72
CA ARG A 68 1.13 -16.27 15.60
C ARG A 68 0.60 -16.43 14.17
N VAL A 69 1.51 -16.42 13.20
CA VAL A 69 1.20 -16.50 11.76
C VAL A 69 0.49 -17.81 11.40
N GLU A 70 0.87 -18.93 12.02
CA GLU A 70 0.22 -20.23 11.73
C GLU A 70 -1.25 -20.28 12.15
N GLU A 71 -1.62 -19.57 13.22
CA GLU A 71 -3.01 -19.46 13.63
C GLU A 71 -3.84 -18.69 12.61
N LEU A 72 -3.31 -17.59 12.08
CA LEU A 72 -3.96 -16.84 11.01
C LEU A 72 -4.12 -17.70 9.75
N LYS A 73 -3.11 -18.49 9.39
CA LYS A 73 -3.21 -19.43 8.27
C LYS A 73 -4.29 -20.49 8.49
N ILE A 74 -4.43 -21.03 9.70
CA ILE A 74 -5.51 -21.98 10.03
C ILE A 74 -6.87 -21.31 9.84
N LYS A 75 -7.08 -20.13 10.43
CA LYS A 75 -8.32 -19.35 10.29
C LYS A 75 -8.67 -19.09 8.82
N LEU A 76 -7.68 -18.72 7.99
CA LEU A 76 -7.87 -18.49 6.55
C LEU A 76 -8.21 -19.77 5.77
N ARG A 77 -7.64 -20.93 6.16
CA ARG A 77 -7.99 -22.23 5.55
C ARG A 77 -9.42 -22.63 5.90
N GLU A 78 -9.81 -22.47 7.15
CA GLU A 78 -11.17 -22.77 7.64
C GLU A 78 -12.21 -21.87 6.96
N ALA A 79 -11.87 -20.60 6.72
CA ALA A 79 -12.70 -19.66 5.96
C ALA A 79 -12.68 -19.91 4.43
N GLY A 80 -11.79 -20.76 3.92
CA GLY A 80 -11.63 -21.00 2.48
C GLY A 80 -11.00 -19.85 1.69
N THR A 81 -10.39 -18.87 2.37
CA THR A 81 -9.88 -17.63 1.76
C THR A 81 -8.36 -17.52 1.72
N LEU A 82 -7.63 -18.56 2.16
CA LEU A 82 -6.17 -18.58 2.14
C LEU A 82 -5.56 -18.30 0.75
N GLN A 83 -6.25 -18.70 -0.32
CA GLN A 83 -5.78 -18.53 -1.70
C GLN A 83 -6.28 -17.23 -2.34
N GLN A 84 -6.98 -16.37 -1.59
CA GLN A 84 -7.51 -15.13 -2.13
C GLN A 84 -6.37 -14.18 -2.55
N VAL A 85 -6.47 -13.63 -3.76
CA VAL A 85 -5.40 -12.83 -4.35
C VAL A 85 -5.67 -11.34 -4.20
N TYR A 86 -4.73 -10.64 -3.57
CA TYR A 86 -4.78 -9.19 -3.35
C TYR A 86 -3.75 -8.47 -4.19
N TRP A 87 -4.17 -7.41 -4.88
CA TRP A 87 -3.28 -6.43 -5.48
C TRP A 87 -2.97 -5.33 -4.46
N VAL A 88 -1.68 -5.13 -4.19
CA VAL A 88 -1.17 -4.10 -3.28
C VAL A 88 -0.05 -3.36 -4.00
N CYS A 89 -0.14 -2.04 -4.14
CA CYS A 89 0.77 -1.28 -4.99
C CYS A 89 2.25 -1.49 -4.60
N SER A 90 2.55 -1.57 -3.29
CA SER A 90 3.91 -1.81 -2.80
C SER A 90 4.49 -3.17 -3.21
N PHE A 91 3.65 -4.18 -3.49
CA PHE A 91 4.12 -5.52 -3.92
C PHE A 91 4.06 -5.69 -5.43
N SER A 92 3.08 -5.05 -6.08
CA SER A 92 2.77 -5.24 -7.50
C SER A 92 3.56 -4.33 -8.44
N VAL A 93 4.06 -3.19 -7.95
CA VAL A 93 4.86 -2.24 -8.76
C VAL A 93 6.35 -2.53 -8.61
N ASN A 94 7.10 -2.47 -9.70
CA ASN A 94 8.55 -2.63 -9.68
C ASN A 94 9.26 -1.40 -9.10
N GLN A 95 9.35 -1.33 -7.77
CA GLN A 95 10.02 -0.23 -7.07
C GLN A 95 11.51 -0.06 -7.47
N HIS A 96 12.18 -1.11 -7.98
CA HIS A 96 13.55 -1.00 -8.46
C HIS A 96 13.65 -0.17 -9.75
N ALA A 97 12.61 -0.17 -10.59
CA ALA A 97 12.57 0.61 -11.81
C ALA A 97 12.15 2.07 -11.60
N ASN A 98 11.91 2.50 -10.34
CA ASN A 98 11.49 3.88 -10.05
C ASN A 98 12.26 4.48 -8.87
N ILE A 99 11.96 4.06 -7.63
CA ILE A 99 12.27 4.84 -6.42
C ILE A 99 13.41 4.27 -5.58
N CYS A 100 14.12 3.22 -6.03
CA CYS A 100 15.04 2.52 -5.14
C CYS A 100 16.40 3.17 -4.88
N GLY A 101 16.82 4.08 -5.75
CA GLY A 101 18.17 4.66 -5.73
C GLY A 101 18.28 6.02 -5.03
N GLY A 102 17.19 6.55 -4.45
CA GLY A 102 17.23 7.87 -3.83
C GLY A 102 15.94 8.26 -3.12
N PHE A 103 15.98 9.43 -2.47
CA PHE A 103 14.88 9.98 -1.66
C PHE A 103 14.17 11.17 -2.33
N GLY A 104 14.36 11.32 -3.65
CA GLY A 104 14.00 12.53 -4.37
C GLY A 104 14.87 13.73 -4.00
N PRO A 105 14.68 14.87 -4.68
CA PRO A 105 15.41 16.10 -4.40
C PRO A 105 14.98 16.69 -3.04
N ALA A 106 15.95 17.16 -2.27
CA ALA A 106 15.68 17.91 -1.05
C ALA A 106 14.95 19.23 -1.39
N PRO A 107 13.97 19.66 -0.58
CA PRO A 107 13.43 21.01 -0.66
C PRO A 107 14.54 22.06 -0.52
N GLN A 108 14.44 23.15 -1.29
CA GLN A 108 15.48 24.20 -1.33
C GLN A 108 15.55 25.04 -0.06
N GLU A 109 14.40 25.22 0.61
CA GLU A 109 14.29 26.05 1.81
C GLU A 109 13.97 25.20 3.04
N PRO A 110 14.59 25.50 4.19
CA PRO A 110 14.17 24.95 5.48
C PRO A 110 12.70 25.28 5.79
N GLY A 111 12.01 24.35 6.44
CA GLY A 111 10.61 24.52 6.84
C GLY A 111 9.86 23.18 6.86
N PRO A 112 8.53 23.20 7.02
CA PRO A 112 7.74 21.98 7.20
C PRO A 112 7.93 20.93 6.10
N ARG A 113 8.12 21.37 4.84
CA ARG A 113 8.42 20.47 3.73
C ARG A 113 9.80 19.79 3.84
N TYR A 114 10.79 20.52 4.34
CA TYR A 114 12.11 19.97 4.59
C TYR A 114 12.05 18.93 5.71
N ASP A 115 11.28 19.20 6.78
CA ASP A 115 11.13 18.28 7.91
C ASP A 115 10.47 16.97 7.45
N ILE A 116 9.37 17.05 6.68
CA ILE A 116 8.72 15.88 6.08
C ILE A 116 9.70 15.10 5.18
N TRP A 117 10.44 15.80 4.32
CA TRP A 117 11.44 15.16 3.46
C TRP A 117 12.53 14.48 4.29
N ALA A 118 13.03 15.15 5.34
CA ALA A 118 14.06 14.62 6.20
C ALA A 118 13.60 13.35 6.93
N GLU A 119 12.38 13.37 7.47
CA GLU A 119 11.75 12.24 8.15
C GLU A 119 11.46 11.07 7.20
N SER A 120 11.06 11.34 5.95
CA SER A 120 10.75 10.29 4.96
C SER A 120 11.92 9.35 4.64
N ARG A 121 13.15 9.78 4.96
CA ARG A 121 14.38 9.01 4.75
C ARG A 121 14.66 8.04 5.89
N LEU A 122 13.92 8.14 6.99
CA LEU A 122 14.17 7.39 8.20
C LEU A 122 13.19 6.22 8.32
N ASN A 123 13.68 5.10 8.84
CA ASN A 123 12.85 3.99 9.24
C ASN A 123 11.89 4.43 10.34
N VAL A 124 10.58 4.25 10.11
CA VAL A 124 9.54 4.73 11.03
C VAL A 124 9.66 4.12 12.44
N VAL A 125 10.27 2.93 12.56
CA VAL A 125 10.50 2.22 13.82
C VAL A 125 11.89 2.53 14.39
N SER A 126 12.98 2.23 13.67
CA SER A 126 14.34 2.38 14.21
C SER A 126 14.87 3.82 14.18
N LYS A 127 14.23 4.71 13.41
CA LYS A 127 14.67 6.08 13.10
C LYS A 127 16.02 6.17 12.39
N GLU A 128 16.58 5.05 11.95
CA GLU A 128 17.80 5.01 11.15
C GLU A 128 17.51 5.34 9.69
N MET A 129 18.50 5.87 8.96
CA MET A 129 18.35 6.16 7.54
C MET A 129 18.13 4.87 6.74
N TYR A 130 17.16 4.87 5.84
CA TYR A 130 16.94 3.75 4.94
C TYR A 130 18.17 3.52 4.04
N PRO A 131 18.59 2.26 3.83
CA PRO A 131 19.65 1.99 2.87
C PRO A 131 19.14 2.25 1.45
N LEU A 132 19.96 2.94 0.65
CA LEU A 132 19.71 3.09 -0.78
C LEU A 132 20.12 1.83 -1.54
N CYS A 133 19.34 1.48 -2.55
CA CYS A 133 19.66 0.35 -3.41
C CYS A 133 20.70 0.79 -4.46
N SER A 134 21.80 0.04 -4.56
CA SER A 134 22.87 0.27 -5.54
C SER A 134 22.66 -0.52 -6.85
N CYS A 135 21.44 -0.96 -7.16
CA CYS A 135 21.17 -1.74 -8.36
C CYS A 135 21.29 -0.89 -9.63
N GLN A 136 21.54 -1.56 -10.76
CA GLN A 136 21.71 -0.92 -12.07
C GLN A 136 20.39 -0.78 -12.85
N GLU A 137 19.25 -1.11 -12.24
CA GLU A 137 17.93 -1.01 -12.88
C GLU A 137 17.70 0.43 -13.39
N PRO A 138 17.35 0.63 -14.67
CA PRO A 138 16.97 1.94 -15.19
C PRO A 138 15.80 2.54 -14.40
N LYS A 139 15.86 3.85 -14.12
CA LYS A 139 14.79 4.55 -13.39
C LYS A 139 13.88 5.29 -14.36
N TYR A 140 12.61 4.93 -14.35
CA TYR A 140 11.56 5.56 -15.14
C TYR A 140 10.64 6.36 -14.22
N PHE A 141 10.30 7.58 -14.62
CA PHE A 141 9.39 8.45 -13.87
C PHE A 141 8.33 9.00 -14.84
N ASN A 142 7.50 9.93 -14.36
CA ASN A 142 6.39 10.49 -15.15
C ASN A 142 6.82 11.17 -16.47
N ASN A 143 8.10 11.51 -16.63
CA ASN A 143 8.66 12.01 -17.89
C ASN A 143 8.86 10.91 -18.96
N THR A 144 8.78 9.64 -18.58
CA THR A 144 8.83 8.45 -19.46
C THR A 144 7.57 7.61 -19.26
N PRO A 145 6.39 8.10 -19.66
CA PRO A 145 5.09 7.56 -19.23
C PRO A 145 4.76 6.16 -19.76
N LEU A 146 5.44 5.68 -20.80
CA LEU A 146 5.23 4.33 -21.33
C LEU A 146 5.98 3.26 -20.52
N GLN A 147 7.08 3.64 -19.86
CA GLN A 147 7.91 2.75 -19.05
C GLN A 147 7.65 2.90 -17.54
N CYS A 148 7.03 4.01 -17.13
CA CYS A 148 6.74 4.29 -15.73
C CYS A 148 5.45 3.60 -15.26
N GLU A 149 5.58 2.68 -14.29
CA GLU A 149 4.45 2.03 -13.63
C GLU A 149 3.78 2.91 -12.55
N LEU A 150 4.45 3.98 -12.10
CA LEU A 150 3.88 4.93 -11.13
C LEU A 150 2.79 5.78 -11.78
N ASN A 151 1.79 6.18 -10.96
CA ASN A 151 0.68 7.04 -11.36
C ASN A 151 -0.16 6.48 -12.52
N LYS A 152 -0.29 5.15 -12.58
CA LYS A 152 -1.11 4.40 -13.54
C LYS A 152 -2.37 3.82 -12.90
N PHE A 153 -2.88 4.48 -11.87
CA PHE A 153 -3.96 3.93 -11.07
C PHE A 153 -5.26 3.88 -11.88
N ASP A 154 -5.51 4.85 -12.75
CA ASP A 154 -6.64 4.89 -13.69
C ASP A 154 -6.57 3.73 -14.69
N ASP A 155 -5.43 3.54 -15.36
CA ASP A 155 -5.21 2.42 -16.28
C ASP A 155 -5.36 1.07 -15.57
N MET A 156 -4.80 0.95 -14.36
CA MET A 156 -4.85 -0.25 -13.54
C MET A 156 -6.28 -0.56 -13.07
N MET A 157 -7.01 0.43 -12.58
CA MET A 157 -8.41 0.29 -12.14
C MET A 157 -9.33 -0.02 -13.32
N ALA A 158 -9.13 0.60 -14.48
CA ALA A 158 -9.87 0.29 -15.70
C ALA A 158 -9.64 -1.17 -16.13
N LEU A 159 -8.39 -1.64 -16.11
CA LEU A 159 -8.04 -3.02 -16.42
C LEU A 159 -8.66 -4.01 -15.42
N LEU A 160 -8.57 -3.71 -14.13
CA LEU A 160 -9.11 -4.56 -13.07
C LEU A 160 -10.64 -4.58 -13.06
N SER A 161 -11.30 -3.46 -13.35
CA SER A 161 -12.77 -3.32 -13.34
C SER A 161 -13.44 -3.91 -14.58
N ALA A 162 -12.77 -3.91 -15.74
CA ALA A 162 -13.22 -4.62 -16.94
C ALA A 162 -13.41 -6.12 -16.69
N ASP A 163 -12.74 -6.62 -15.67
CA ASP A 163 -12.68 -8.00 -15.28
C ASP A 163 -13.70 -8.26 -14.16
N ALA A 164 -14.86 -8.80 -14.54
CA ALA A 164 -16.01 -8.97 -13.64
C ALA A 164 -15.62 -9.60 -12.29
N GLY A 165 -16.02 -8.94 -11.20
CA GLY A 165 -15.95 -9.48 -9.84
C GLY A 165 -14.83 -8.95 -8.95
N ILE A 166 -13.99 -8.01 -9.40
CA ILE A 166 -13.03 -7.38 -8.49
C ILE A 166 -13.74 -6.54 -7.42
N THR A 167 -13.18 -6.53 -6.21
CA THR A 167 -13.60 -5.64 -5.11
C THR A 167 -12.44 -4.78 -4.62
N GLN A 168 -12.72 -3.70 -3.88
CA GLN A 168 -11.71 -2.85 -3.27
C GLN A 168 -11.75 -2.99 -1.74
N VAL A 169 -10.58 -3.06 -1.14
CA VAL A 169 -10.38 -2.97 0.31
C VAL A 169 -9.71 -1.64 0.61
N VAL A 170 -10.34 -0.83 1.44
CA VAL A 170 -9.79 0.44 1.95
C VAL A 170 -9.26 0.19 3.36
N ALA A 171 -7.95 0.00 3.47
CA ALA A 171 -7.27 -0.29 4.72
C ALA A 171 -6.91 1.01 5.46
N MET A 172 -7.80 1.47 6.34
CA MET A 172 -7.59 2.70 7.11
C MET A 172 -6.52 2.48 8.18
N ASP A 173 -5.48 3.31 8.20
CA ASP A 173 -4.54 3.36 9.33
C ASP A 173 -5.21 3.98 10.58
N LYS A 174 -4.59 3.81 11.75
CA LYS A 174 -5.11 4.31 13.05
C LYS A 174 -5.41 5.81 13.04
N SER A 175 -4.60 6.58 12.31
CA SER A 175 -4.73 8.02 12.17
C SER A 175 -5.52 8.44 10.93
N PHE A 176 -6.14 7.51 10.19
CA PHE A 176 -6.83 7.79 8.93
C PHE A 176 -6.04 8.72 7.99
N ALA A 177 -4.71 8.60 7.98
CA ALA A 177 -3.83 9.36 7.10
C ALA A 177 -4.15 9.08 5.63
N LEU A 178 -4.65 7.88 5.30
CA LEU A 178 -5.19 7.55 3.98
C LEU A 178 -6.14 8.63 3.43
N LEU A 179 -7.02 9.17 4.27
CA LEU A 179 -8.01 10.16 3.85
C LEU A 179 -7.42 11.56 3.57
N SER A 180 -6.19 11.83 4.00
CA SER A 180 -5.48 13.06 3.64
C SER A 180 -4.59 12.90 2.40
N ARG A 181 -4.64 11.75 1.71
CA ARG A 181 -3.84 11.49 0.50
C ARG A 181 -4.73 11.50 -0.73
N VAL A 182 -4.49 12.47 -1.62
CA VAL A 182 -5.34 12.71 -2.81
C VAL A 182 -5.44 11.47 -3.69
N TRP A 183 -4.35 10.71 -3.85
CA TRP A 183 -4.39 9.50 -4.67
C TRP A 183 -5.24 8.39 -4.05
N CYS A 184 -5.24 8.23 -2.72
CA CYS A 184 -6.10 7.25 -2.06
C CYS A 184 -7.58 7.61 -2.26
N LEU A 185 -7.90 8.91 -2.17
CA LEU A 185 -9.24 9.39 -2.48
C LEU A 185 -9.60 9.19 -3.95
N ALA A 186 -8.66 9.41 -4.87
CA ALA A 186 -8.86 9.16 -6.30
C ALA A 186 -9.13 7.67 -6.57
N GLU A 187 -8.40 6.75 -5.93
CA GLU A 187 -8.64 5.30 -6.03
C GLU A 187 -10.04 4.92 -5.50
N ILE A 188 -10.48 5.53 -4.41
CA ILE A 188 -11.82 5.29 -3.84
C ILE A 188 -12.92 5.82 -4.78
N VAL A 189 -12.74 7.02 -5.33
CA VAL A 189 -13.70 7.63 -6.26
C VAL A 189 -13.77 6.84 -7.57
N GLU A 190 -12.63 6.43 -8.11
CA GLU A 190 -12.56 5.64 -9.34
C GLU A 190 -13.26 4.28 -9.16
N ALA A 191 -12.97 3.57 -8.06
CA ALA A 191 -13.66 2.31 -7.74
C ALA A 191 -15.18 2.48 -7.68
N ALA A 192 -15.66 3.57 -7.05
CA ALA A 192 -17.09 3.88 -6.99
C ALA A 192 -17.66 4.18 -8.39
N ALA A 193 -16.95 4.94 -9.22
CA ALA A 193 -17.34 5.24 -10.60
C ALA A 193 -17.40 3.98 -11.47
N SER A 194 -16.47 3.05 -11.29
CA SER A 194 -16.44 1.74 -11.97
C SER A 194 -17.42 0.71 -11.38
N ARG A 195 -18.17 1.05 -10.32
CA ARG A 195 -19.09 0.15 -9.59
C ARG A 195 -18.38 -1.07 -8.97
N THR A 196 -17.10 -0.93 -8.64
CA THR A 196 -16.34 -1.92 -7.88
C THR A 196 -16.81 -1.90 -6.42
N PRO A 197 -17.31 -3.02 -5.85
CA PRO A 197 -17.72 -3.05 -4.45
C PRO A 197 -16.55 -2.71 -3.52
N GLN A 198 -16.78 -1.83 -2.55
CA GLN A 198 -15.75 -1.34 -1.63
C GLN A 198 -16.03 -1.82 -0.20
N ARG A 199 -14.99 -2.23 0.52
CA ARG A 199 -15.03 -2.57 1.93
C ARG A 199 -14.03 -1.73 2.70
N VAL A 200 -14.49 -1.05 3.74
CA VAL A 200 -13.63 -0.25 4.62
C VAL A 200 -13.25 -1.08 5.84
N LEU A 201 -11.95 -1.16 6.11
CA LEU A 201 -11.37 -1.83 7.28
C LEU A 201 -10.75 -0.78 8.19
N VAL A 202 -11.12 -0.79 9.46
CA VAL A 202 -10.58 0.12 10.49
C VAL A 202 -9.82 -0.66 11.56
N TYR A 203 -8.89 -0.03 12.26
CA TYR A 203 -8.12 -0.71 13.31
C TYR A 203 -9.04 -1.25 14.40
N ASP A 204 -9.78 -0.36 15.05
CA ASP A 204 -10.81 -0.64 16.04
C ASP A 204 -11.88 0.47 16.04
N GLY A 205 -12.86 0.36 16.94
CA GLY A 205 -13.87 1.42 17.11
C GLY A 205 -13.35 2.65 17.86
N GLU A 206 -12.34 2.50 18.72
CA GLU A 206 -11.82 3.59 19.54
C GLU A 206 -11.09 4.64 18.70
N CYS A 207 -10.32 4.21 17.70
CA CYS A 207 -9.65 5.09 16.76
C CYS A 207 -10.66 5.93 15.96
N VAL A 208 -11.80 5.34 15.57
CA VAL A 208 -12.87 6.07 14.85
C VAL A 208 -13.42 7.19 15.73
N GLU A 209 -13.72 6.90 16.99
CA GLU A 209 -14.26 7.89 17.94
C GLU A 209 -13.24 8.99 18.26
N ALA A 210 -11.98 8.62 18.50
CA ALA A 210 -10.90 9.57 18.76
C ALA A 210 -10.70 10.56 17.60
N GLU A 211 -10.80 10.07 16.36
CA GLU A 211 -10.58 10.86 15.15
C GLU A 211 -11.84 11.51 14.59
N TYR A 212 -13.01 11.22 15.17
CA TYR A 212 -14.32 11.59 14.64
C TYR A 212 -14.46 13.10 14.32
N HIS A 213 -13.95 13.95 15.20
CA HIS A 213 -13.96 15.41 14.99
C HIS A 213 -13.07 15.88 13.85
N ARG A 214 -11.96 15.18 13.57
CA ARG A 214 -11.10 15.48 12.42
C ARG A 214 -11.74 14.94 11.14
N LEU A 215 -12.26 13.72 11.17
CA LEU A 215 -12.95 13.09 10.04
C LEU A 215 -14.15 13.92 9.54
N LYS A 216 -14.91 14.54 10.44
CA LYS A 216 -16.00 15.45 10.10
C LYS A 216 -15.59 16.72 9.35
N ARG A 217 -14.31 17.11 9.44
CA ARG A 217 -13.77 18.35 8.87
C ARG A 217 -12.84 18.08 7.71
N LEU A 218 -12.82 16.85 7.18
CA LEU A 218 -11.95 16.50 6.07
C LEU A 218 -12.28 17.35 4.84
N ASP A 219 -11.28 18.08 4.35
CA ASP A 219 -11.38 18.88 3.14
C ASP A 219 -10.38 18.37 2.11
N ILE A 220 -10.88 17.95 0.94
CA ILE A 220 -10.06 17.43 -0.14
C ILE A 220 -9.02 18.46 -0.63
N ARG A 221 -9.30 19.77 -0.45
CA ARG A 221 -8.39 20.86 -0.84
C ARG A 221 -7.16 20.94 0.08
N GLU A 222 -7.24 20.34 1.26
CA GLU A 222 -6.15 20.27 2.23
C GLU A 222 -5.37 18.94 2.13
N CYS A 223 -5.75 18.04 1.21
CA CYS A 223 -5.10 16.77 1.02
C CYS A 223 -3.77 16.88 0.26
N GLU A 224 -2.85 15.97 0.58
CA GLU A 224 -1.51 15.90 0.02
C GLU A 224 -1.49 15.05 -1.25
N ALA A 225 -0.84 15.56 -2.30
CA ALA A 225 -0.62 14.85 -3.56
C ALA A 225 0.78 14.19 -3.66
N THR A 226 1.61 14.33 -2.62
CA THR A 226 2.99 13.81 -2.54
C THR A 226 3.20 12.76 -1.47
#